data_AF-A0A960PK33-F1
#
_entry.id   AF-A0A960PK33-F1
#
_cell.length_a   1.000
_cell.length_b   1.000
_cell.length_c   1.000
_cell.angle_alpha   90.00
_cell.angle_beta   90.00
_cell.angle_gamma   90.00
#
_symmetry.space_group_name_H-M   'P 1'
#
loop_
_entity.id
_entity.type
_entity.pdbx_description
1 polymer ?
#
loop_
_entity_poly.entity_id
_entity_poly.type
_entity_poly.pdbx_seq_one_letter_code
_entity_poly.pdbx_strand_id
1 'polypeptide(L)'
;IQTNLDEANTNLTCSVEQDREALVAFALDGYPIYGPEDDGEVPTDLDECSGHVADTAEFGETYHYHLSDDSPNLPACRVGASATGAISSPDNDAAAIPNGEGGGGGGPGGGPGGGGPGGAAPGAEG
;
A
#
# COMPACT_ATOMS: atom_id res chain seq x y z
N ILE A 1 -9.06 -16.90 3.53
CA ILE A 1 -7.79 -17.50 4.04
C ILE A 1 -7.97 -18.95 4.49
N GLN A 2 -8.83 -19.27 5.47
CA GLN A 2 -9.05 -20.68 5.88
C GLN A 2 -9.54 -21.55 4.70
N THR A 3 -10.46 -21.06 3.87
CA THR A 3 -10.91 -21.72 2.64
C THR A 3 -9.75 -22.11 1.72
N ASN A 4 -8.82 -21.18 1.47
CA ASN A 4 -7.65 -21.42 0.59
C ASN A 4 -6.68 -22.44 1.23
N LEU A 5 -6.58 -22.48 2.57
CA LEU A 5 -5.75 -23.44 3.30
C LEU A 5 -6.38 -24.84 3.34
N ASP A 6 -7.71 -24.91 3.43
CA ASP A 6 -8.49 -26.13 3.36
C ASP A 6 -8.38 -26.75 1.96
N GLU A 7 -8.47 -25.94 0.90
CA GLU A 7 -8.22 -26.35 -0.48
C GLU A 7 -6.79 -26.84 -0.71
N ALA A 8 -5.81 -26.20 -0.06
CA ALA A 8 -4.41 -26.63 -0.06
C ALA A 8 -4.13 -27.84 0.85
N ASN A 9 -5.15 -28.42 1.48
CA ASN A 9 -5.05 -29.55 2.43
C ASN A 9 -4.01 -29.29 3.54
N THR A 10 -3.91 -28.03 3.97
CA THR A 10 -2.99 -27.58 5.00
C THR A 10 -3.73 -27.55 6.33
N ASN A 11 -3.32 -28.40 7.27
CA ASN A 11 -3.90 -28.42 8.62
C ASN A 11 -3.39 -27.24 9.45
N LEU A 12 -3.96 -26.06 9.17
CA LEU A 12 -3.70 -24.82 9.89
C LEU A 12 -5.00 -24.43 10.60
N THR A 13 -4.95 -24.36 11.92
CA THR A 13 -6.02 -23.78 12.74
C THR A 13 -5.68 -22.33 13.02
N CYS A 14 -6.43 -21.41 12.42
CA CYS A 14 -6.46 -20.02 12.88
C CYS A 14 -7.16 -19.99 14.25
N SER A 15 -6.42 -19.67 15.32
CA SER A 15 -7.00 -19.52 16.68
C SER A 15 -7.85 -18.24 16.84
N VAL A 16 -7.92 -17.42 15.80
CA VAL A 16 -8.64 -16.14 15.75
C VAL A 16 -9.39 -16.07 14.42
N GLU A 17 -10.67 -15.72 14.50
CA GLU A 17 -11.50 -15.47 13.33
C GLU A 17 -10.90 -14.33 12.51
N GLN A 18 -10.74 -14.55 11.21
CA GLN A 18 -10.16 -13.56 10.31
C GLN A 18 -11.29 -12.70 9.75
N ASP A 19 -11.20 -11.41 10.00
CA ASP A 19 -12.09 -10.39 9.46
C ASP A 19 -11.50 -9.90 8.12
N ARG A 20 -12.32 -9.91 7.06
CA ARG A 20 -11.90 -9.63 5.68
C ARG A 20 -11.95 -8.14 5.36
N GLU A 21 -12.52 -7.34 6.26
CA GLU A 21 -12.61 -5.89 6.23
C GLU A 21 -11.67 -5.24 7.25
N ALA A 22 -10.88 -6.03 8.00
CA ALA A 22 -10.05 -5.50 9.07
C ALA A 22 -8.90 -4.62 8.59
N LEU A 23 -8.58 -3.57 9.36
CA LEU A 23 -7.32 -2.84 9.26
C LEU A 23 -6.15 -3.76 9.67
N VAL A 24 -5.26 -4.07 8.73
CA VAL A 24 -4.15 -5.01 8.93
C VAL A 24 -2.84 -4.28 9.22
N ALA A 25 -2.55 -3.20 8.49
CA ALA A 25 -1.28 -2.50 8.56
C ALA A 25 -1.36 -1.06 8.03
N PHE A 26 -0.24 -0.35 8.11
CA PHE A 26 -0.02 0.89 7.37
C PHE A 26 1.11 0.69 6.38
N ALA A 27 0.89 1.18 5.17
CA ALA A 27 1.94 1.34 4.19
C ALA A 27 2.94 2.42 4.62
N LEU A 28 4.18 2.34 4.13
CA LEU A 28 5.24 3.29 4.46
C LEU A 28 4.99 4.72 3.95
N ASP A 29 4.02 4.89 3.05
CA ASP A 29 3.55 6.19 2.56
C ASP A 29 2.41 6.78 3.40
N GLY A 30 2.01 6.08 4.47
CA GLY A 30 1.07 6.55 5.49
C GLY A 30 -0.37 6.08 5.31
N TYR A 31 -0.70 5.37 4.23
CA TYR A 31 -2.08 4.89 4.02
C TYR A 31 -2.35 3.55 4.69
N PRO A 32 -3.57 3.33 5.22
CA PRO A 32 -3.94 2.05 5.80
C PRO A 32 -4.05 0.96 4.73
N ILE A 33 -3.81 -0.28 5.15
CA ILE A 33 -3.97 -1.50 4.37
C ILE A 33 -5.03 -2.35 5.08
N TYR A 34 -6.15 -2.56 4.41
CA TYR A 34 -7.27 -3.38 4.85
C TYR A 34 -7.22 -4.77 4.23
N GLY A 35 -8.06 -5.68 4.73
CA GLY A 35 -8.35 -6.94 4.07
C GLY A 35 -8.98 -6.77 2.68
N PRO A 36 -9.31 -7.87 1.99
CA PRO A 36 -9.74 -7.82 0.59
C PRO A 36 -11.12 -7.21 0.35
N GLU A 37 -11.94 -7.05 1.38
CA GLU A 37 -13.35 -6.71 1.24
C GLU A 37 -13.67 -5.35 1.89
N ASP A 38 -14.65 -4.67 1.30
CA ASP A 38 -15.44 -3.60 1.91
C ASP A 38 -16.91 -3.98 1.83
N ASP A 39 -17.66 -3.71 2.91
CA ASP A 39 -19.09 -4.04 2.98
C ASP A 39 -19.42 -5.50 2.59
N GLY A 40 -18.48 -6.43 2.81
CA GLY A 40 -18.60 -7.85 2.52
C GLY A 40 -18.33 -8.28 1.07
N GLU A 41 -17.83 -7.39 0.20
CA GLU A 41 -17.42 -7.73 -1.17
C GLU A 41 -16.09 -7.09 -1.55
N VAL A 42 -15.40 -7.69 -2.53
CA VAL A 42 -14.15 -7.14 -3.06
C VAL A 42 -14.46 -5.87 -3.87
N PRO A 43 -13.85 -4.72 -3.55
CA PRO A 43 -14.11 -3.48 -4.28
C PRO A 43 -13.78 -3.61 -5.77
N THR A 44 -14.62 -3.01 -6.62
CA THR A 44 -14.49 -3.09 -8.09
C THR A 44 -13.85 -1.85 -8.72
N ASP A 45 -13.59 -0.83 -7.90
CA ASP A 45 -13.07 0.48 -8.28
C ASP A 45 -11.63 0.71 -7.80
N LEU A 46 -10.89 -0.38 -7.52
CA LEU A 46 -9.48 -0.33 -7.16
C LEU A 46 -8.62 0.20 -8.32
N ASP A 47 -7.61 1.00 -7.98
CA ASP A 47 -6.59 1.49 -8.90
C ASP A 47 -5.47 0.46 -9.16
N GLU A 48 -4.48 0.86 -9.95
CA GLU A 48 -3.32 0.01 -10.30
C GLU A 48 -2.48 -0.42 -9.09
N CYS A 49 -2.58 0.29 -7.96
CA CYS A 49 -1.92 -0.03 -6.70
C CYS A 49 -2.82 -0.80 -5.74
N SER A 50 -3.97 -1.31 -6.17
CA SER A 50 -4.95 -2.01 -5.34
C SER A 50 -5.52 -1.13 -4.22
N GLY A 51 -5.72 0.17 -4.47
CA GLY A 51 -6.39 1.05 -3.52
C GLY A 51 -7.44 1.97 -4.15
N HIS A 52 -8.19 2.65 -3.31
CA HIS A 52 -9.23 3.61 -3.72
C HIS A 52 -9.53 4.58 -2.56
N VAL A 53 -10.44 5.54 -2.76
CA VAL A 53 -10.93 6.44 -1.70
C VAL A 53 -12.35 6.02 -1.34
N ALA A 54 -12.53 5.57 -0.10
CA ALA A 54 -13.84 5.26 0.47
C ALA A 54 -13.86 5.54 1.98
N ASP A 55 -15.05 5.50 2.58
CA ASP A 55 -15.23 5.73 4.02
C ASP A 55 -14.73 4.53 4.83
N THR A 56 -13.91 4.80 5.83
CA THR A 56 -13.36 3.79 6.75
C THR A 56 -13.87 4.03 8.16
N ALA A 57 -14.05 2.96 8.93
CA ALA A 57 -14.57 3.06 10.29
C ALA A 57 -13.68 3.92 11.22
N GLU A 58 -12.37 3.89 11.01
CA GLU A 58 -11.39 4.56 11.86
C GLU A 58 -11.06 5.98 11.40
N PHE A 59 -11.10 6.26 10.10
CA PHE A 59 -10.53 7.49 9.52
C PHE A 59 -11.52 8.29 8.65
N GLY A 60 -12.74 7.80 8.45
CA GLY A 60 -13.69 8.37 7.49
C GLY A 60 -13.22 8.20 6.04
N GLU A 61 -13.69 9.05 5.14
CA GLU A 61 -13.28 9.06 3.72
C GLU A 61 -11.77 9.28 3.56
N THR A 62 -11.04 8.23 3.20
CA THR A 62 -9.59 8.25 2.99
C THR A 62 -9.17 7.29 1.88
N TYR A 63 -8.05 7.60 1.22
CA TYR A 63 -7.39 6.62 0.38
C TYR A 63 -6.87 5.46 1.23
N HIS A 64 -7.05 4.23 0.77
CA HIS A 64 -6.55 3.03 1.43
C HIS A 64 -6.33 1.89 0.43
N TYR A 65 -5.55 0.90 0.86
CA TYR A 65 -5.21 -0.27 0.05
C TYR A 65 -5.95 -1.52 0.53
N HIS A 66 -6.23 -2.43 -0.39
CA HIS A 66 -6.72 -3.77 -0.09
C HIS A 66 -5.65 -4.82 -0.34
N LEU A 67 -5.57 -5.80 0.56
CA LEU A 67 -4.89 -7.06 0.26
C LEU A 67 -5.67 -7.84 -0.80
N SER A 68 -4.98 -8.62 -1.64
CA SER A 68 -5.67 -9.57 -2.53
C SER A 68 -5.78 -10.97 -1.91
N ASP A 69 -6.75 -11.75 -2.39
CA ASP A 69 -6.83 -13.18 -2.03
C ASP A 69 -5.71 -14.02 -2.70
N ASP A 70 -5.12 -13.51 -3.78
CA ASP A 70 -4.03 -14.15 -4.52
C ASP A 70 -2.64 -13.71 -4.03
N SER A 71 -1.66 -14.62 -4.10
CA SER A 71 -0.26 -14.32 -3.81
C SER A 71 0.48 -13.87 -5.08
N PRO A 72 1.34 -12.83 -5.04
CA PRO A 72 1.63 -11.95 -3.89
C PRO A 72 0.45 -11.03 -3.54
N ASN A 73 0.14 -10.90 -2.25
CA ASN A 73 -1.10 -10.26 -1.78
C ASN A 73 -0.97 -8.84 -1.25
N LEU A 74 0.24 -8.29 -1.24
CA LEU A 74 0.49 -6.90 -0.84
C LEU A 74 0.36 -5.96 -2.04
N PRO A 75 -0.08 -4.70 -1.83
CA PRO A 75 -0.11 -3.67 -2.86
C PRO A 75 1.23 -3.53 -3.57
N ALA A 76 1.21 -3.61 -4.91
CA ALA A 76 2.41 -3.61 -5.75
C ALA A 76 3.11 -2.24 -5.84
N CYS A 77 2.38 -1.16 -5.58
CA CYS A 77 2.90 0.20 -5.56
C CYS A 77 2.35 1.02 -4.38
N ARG A 78 2.77 2.28 -4.32
CA ARG A 78 2.46 3.26 -3.27
C ARG A 78 2.12 4.59 -3.95
N VAL A 79 1.14 5.32 -3.43
CA VAL A 79 0.63 6.58 -4.04
C VAL A 79 0.84 7.79 -3.12
N GLY A 80 1.20 7.56 -1.86
CA GLY A 80 1.47 8.61 -0.90
C GLY A 80 2.90 9.15 -0.96
N ALA A 81 3.22 10.01 0.00
CA ALA A 81 4.55 10.59 0.13
C ALA A 81 5.56 9.54 0.61
N SER A 82 6.71 9.46 -0.05
CA SER A 82 7.84 8.64 0.41
C SER A 82 8.81 9.46 1.26
N ALA A 83 9.36 8.85 2.30
CA ALA A 83 10.46 9.44 3.05
C ALA A 83 11.70 9.55 2.15
N THR A 84 12.30 10.74 2.04
CA THR A 84 13.50 10.96 1.20
C THR A 84 14.81 10.57 1.88
N GLY A 85 14.77 10.26 3.18
CA GLY A 85 15.93 9.90 3.98
C GLY A 85 15.78 8.51 4.59
N ALA A 86 16.91 7.83 4.79
CA ALA A 86 16.96 6.57 5.49
C ALA A 86 16.47 6.74 6.93
N ILE A 87 15.69 5.76 7.39
CA ILE A 87 15.30 5.65 8.79
C ILE A 87 16.13 4.53 9.38
N SER A 88 16.92 4.81 10.41
CA SER A 88 17.69 3.81 11.14
C SER A 88 17.24 3.75 12.59
N SER A 89 17.33 2.57 13.18
CA SER A 89 17.15 2.40 14.62
C SER A 89 18.52 2.35 15.30
N PRO A 90 18.77 3.10 16.38
CA PRO A 90 20.02 2.99 17.14
C PRO A 90 20.16 1.64 17.84
N ASP A 91 19.06 0.91 18.02
CA ASP A 91 18.99 -0.34 18.76
C ASP A 91 18.84 -1.57 17.85
N ASN A 92 18.63 -1.38 16.54
CA ASN A 92 18.47 -2.47 15.58
C ASN A 92 18.88 -2.07 14.15
N ASP A 93 20.07 -2.53 13.74
CA ASP A 93 20.59 -2.28 12.39
C ASP A 93 19.77 -2.97 11.27
N ALA A 94 18.99 -4.00 11.60
CA ALA A 94 18.09 -4.67 10.66
C ALA A 94 16.75 -3.93 10.44
N ALA A 95 16.46 -2.92 11.26
CA ALA A 95 15.30 -2.04 11.06
C ALA A 95 15.61 -0.83 10.15
N ALA A 96 16.81 -0.80 9.55
CA ALA A 96 17.18 0.26 8.63
C ALA A 96 16.37 0.18 7.33
N ILE A 97 15.61 1.24 7.05
CA ILE A 97 14.95 1.43 5.76
C ILE A 97 15.89 2.32 4.92
N PRO A 98 16.37 1.86 3.75
CA PRO A 98 17.20 2.67 2.86
C PRO A 98 16.43 3.90 2.37
N ASN A 99 17.14 4.86 1.79
CA ASN A 99 16.50 6.09 1.27
C ASN A 99 15.33 5.74 0.34
N GLY A 100 14.21 6.45 0.48
CA GLY A 100 13.08 6.30 -0.43
C GLY A 100 13.37 6.98 -1.76
N GLU A 101 13.76 6.21 -2.77
CA GLU A 101 13.72 6.61 -4.18
C GLU A 101 12.28 6.39 -4.70
N GLY A 102 11.33 7.16 -4.17
CA GLY A 102 9.93 7.09 -4.59
C GLY A 102 9.71 7.85 -5.90
N GLY A 103 9.26 7.16 -6.96
CA GLY A 103 8.63 7.80 -8.10
C GLY A 103 7.26 8.34 -7.66
N GLY A 104 7.09 9.67 -7.70
CA GLY A 104 5.82 10.31 -7.33
C GLY A 104 4.70 9.86 -8.27
N GLY A 105 3.93 8.86 -7.85
CA GLY A 105 2.64 8.53 -8.46
C GLY A 105 1.65 9.61 -8.04
N GLY A 106 1.21 10.43 -9.00
CA GLY A 106 0.15 11.41 -8.77
C GLY A 106 -1.12 10.67 -8.34
N GLY A 107 -1.60 10.95 -7.12
CA GLY A 107 -2.81 10.32 -6.61
C GLY A 107 -4.05 10.61 -7.47
N PRO A 108 -5.07 9.75 -7.42
CA PRO A 108 -6.32 9.95 -8.15
C PRO A 108 -7.08 11.15 -7.55
N GLY A 109 -7.07 12.28 -8.25
CA GLY A 109 -7.80 13.50 -7.86
C GLY A 109 -7.21 14.83 -8.34
N GLY A 110 -6.00 14.83 -8.92
CA GLY A 110 -5.38 16.05 -9.44
C GLY A 110 -5.94 16.47 -10.80
N GLY A 111 -6.90 17.41 -10.83
CA GLY A 111 -7.27 18.13 -12.04
C GLY A 111 -6.09 18.86 -12.71
N PRO A 112 -6.21 19.29 -13.98
CA PRO A 112 -5.06 19.73 -14.78
C PRO A 112 -4.54 21.11 -14.37
N GLY A 113 -3.30 21.17 -13.90
CA GLY A 113 -2.51 22.39 -13.73
C GLY A 113 -1.29 22.11 -12.85
N GLY A 114 -0.08 22.55 -13.14
CA GLY A 114 0.48 23.37 -14.20
C GLY A 114 2.01 23.20 -14.13
N GLY A 115 2.70 23.57 -15.21
CA GLY A 115 4.12 23.32 -15.38
C GLY A 115 5.04 23.90 -14.31
N GLY A 116 6.15 23.21 -14.10
CA GLY A 116 7.32 23.66 -13.35
C GLY A 116 8.60 23.07 -13.96
N PRO A 117 9.75 23.77 -13.89
CA PRO A 117 10.70 23.86 -14.99
C PRO A 117 11.73 22.72 -15.03
N GLY A 118 12.25 22.51 -16.24
CA GLY A 118 13.21 21.46 -16.58
C GLY A 118 14.50 21.48 -15.76
N GLY A 119 14.89 20.29 -15.31
CA GLY A 119 16.23 20.00 -14.82
C GLY A 119 17.14 19.65 -16.00
N ALA A 120 18.17 20.47 -16.18
CA ALA A 120 19.24 20.29 -17.15
C ALA A 120 19.96 18.95 -16.95
N ALA A 121 20.23 18.26 -18.06
CA ALA A 121 21.11 17.10 -18.10
C ALA A 121 22.58 17.53 -17.83
N PRO A 122 23.32 16.87 -16.95
CA PRO A 122 24.78 16.96 -16.94
C PRO A 122 25.32 16.20 -18.16
N GLY A 123 25.98 16.94 -19.04
CA GLY A 123 26.65 16.42 -20.23
C GLY A 123 27.81 15.49 -19.91
N ALA A 124 28.09 14.65 -20.90
CA ALA A 124 29.18 13.69 -20.96
C ALA A 124 30.59 14.35 -20.85
N GLU A 125 31.46 13.63 -20.13
CA GLU A 125 32.88 13.35 -20.39
C GLU A 125 33.76 14.39 -21.12
N GLY A 126 34.86 14.78 -20.46
CA GLY A 126 36.02 15.48 -21.00
C GLY A 126 37.07 15.77 -19.94
#